data_AF-A0A2X1AEU2-F1
#
_entry.id   AF-A0A2X1AEU2-F1
#
_cell.length_a   1.000
_cell.length_b   1.000
_cell.length_c   1.000
_cell.angle_alpha   90.00
_cell.angle_beta   90.00
_cell.angle_gamma   90.00
#
_symmetry.space_group_name_H-M   'P 1'
#
loop_
_entity.id
_entity.type
_entity.pdbx_description
1 polymer ?
#
loop_
_entity_poly.entity_id
_entity_poly.type
_entity_poly.pdbx_seq_one_letter_code
_entity_poly.pdbx_strand_id
1 'polypeptide(L)'
;MSEVRTQKIRTSLAQQMAQPGGRALADVERRANERLGRHKAEVMAEIEAAVEGLEGLCAARSEASAAEVYRLASRILDLAGFFDTGPLFDAGYSLADVSDRMATAGVWDWPPVQVHVQALRLILKAGCERNAATDHLLAGLKAVAVKARA
;
A
#
# COMPACT_ATOMS: atom_id res chain seq x y z
N MET A 1 19.06 -33.30 66.80
CA MET A 1 18.37 -33.01 65.53
C MET A 1 18.98 -31.72 64.99
N SER A 2 19.71 -31.78 63.86
CA SER A 2 20.35 -30.59 63.29
C SER A 2 19.31 -29.83 62.45
N GLU A 3 19.08 -28.56 62.81
CA GLU A 3 18.15 -27.66 62.12
C GLU A 3 18.76 -27.18 60.80
N VAL A 4 18.15 -27.52 59.68
CA VAL A 4 18.55 -27.02 58.36
C VAL A 4 18.01 -25.60 58.19
N ARG A 5 18.91 -24.62 58.10
CA ARG A 5 18.57 -23.22 57.80
C ARG A 5 18.78 -22.92 56.32
N THR A 6 17.69 -22.76 55.57
CA THR A 6 17.74 -22.37 54.16
C THR A 6 17.88 -20.86 54.05
N GLN A 7 19.06 -20.37 53.64
CA GLN A 7 19.31 -18.94 53.44
C GLN A 7 19.06 -18.56 51.97
N LYS A 8 18.05 -17.72 51.70
CA LYS A 8 17.79 -17.21 50.35
C LYS A 8 18.82 -16.13 50.00
N ILE A 9 19.78 -16.46 49.15
CA ILE A 9 20.75 -15.50 48.61
C ILE A 9 20.02 -14.56 47.65
N ARG A 10 19.95 -13.27 47.98
CA ARG A 10 19.47 -12.22 47.06
C ARG A 10 20.64 -11.74 46.21
N THR A 11 20.63 -12.11 44.93
CA THR A 11 21.65 -11.69 43.96
C THR A 11 21.33 -10.30 43.39
N SER A 12 22.35 -9.59 42.91
CA SER A 12 22.17 -8.30 42.21
C SER A 12 21.21 -8.43 41.02
N LEU A 13 21.24 -9.56 40.30
CA LEU A 13 20.30 -9.88 39.22
C LEU A 13 18.85 -9.95 39.70
N ALA A 14 18.59 -10.62 40.84
CA ALA A 14 17.23 -10.68 41.40
C ALA A 14 16.70 -9.30 41.81
N GLN A 15 17.59 -8.40 42.25
CA GLN A 15 17.26 -7.01 42.55
C GLN A 15 16.99 -6.20 41.27
N GLN A 16 17.76 -6.40 40.21
CA GLN A 16 17.56 -5.74 38.91
C GLN A 16 16.29 -6.22 38.20
N MET A 17 15.96 -7.51 38.27
CA MET A 17 14.72 -8.06 37.70
C MET A 17 13.45 -7.58 38.43
N ALA A 18 13.58 -7.18 39.71
CA ALA A 18 12.48 -6.64 40.51
C ALA A 18 12.28 -5.12 40.33
N GLN A 19 13.17 -4.43 39.61
CA GLN A 19 13.03 -3.01 39.32
C GLN A 19 11.82 -2.80 38.38
N PRO A 20 10.84 -1.95 38.74
CA PRO A 20 9.75 -1.61 37.85
C PRO A 20 10.27 -0.83 36.64
N GLY A 21 9.80 -1.17 35.44
CA GLY A 21 10.20 -0.49 34.19
C GLY A 21 10.22 -1.38 32.95
N GLY A 22 10.35 -2.70 33.12
CA GLY A 22 10.18 -3.67 32.03
C GLY A 22 8.72 -3.72 31.57
N ARG A 23 8.49 -3.77 30.25
CA ARG A 23 7.19 -4.15 29.68
C ARG A 23 7.24 -5.59 29.24
N ALA A 24 6.11 -6.28 29.33
CA ALA A 24 5.97 -7.58 28.70
C ALA A 24 6.20 -7.44 27.19
N LEU A 25 6.89 -8.40 26.59
CA LEU A 25 7.12 -8.44 25.14
C LEU A 25 5.80 -8.30 24.37
N ALA A 26 4.76 -9.01 24.81
CA ALA A 26 3.41 -8.95 24.23
C ALA A 26 2.81 -7.52 24.22
N ASP A 27 3.08 -6.70 25.24
CA ASP A 27 2.60 -5.31 25.27
C ASP A 27 3.36 -4.40 24.30
N VAL A 28 4.66 -4.66 24.11
CA VAL A 28 5.48 -3.95 23.14
C VAL A 28 5.05 -4.31 21.72
N GLU A 29 4.88 -5.59 21.43
CA GLU A 29 4.40 -6.11 20.15
C GLU A 29 3.02 -5.58 19.79
N ARG A 30 2.06 -5.65 20.72
CA ARG A 30 0.70 -5.13 20.52
C ARG A 30 0.72 -3.64 20.15
N ARG A 31 1.47 -2.82 20.90
CA ARG A 31 1.59 -1.38 20.61
C ARG A 31 2.26 -1.10 19.28
N ALA A 32 3.26 -1.89 18.89
CA ALA A 32 3.90 -1.77 17.59
C ALA A 32 2.88 -2.06 16.46
N ASN A 33 2.12 -3.14 16.59
CA ASN A 33 1.07 -3.52 15.63
C ASN A 33 -0.07 -2.49 15.57
N GLU A 34 -0.50 -1.93 16.69
CA GLU A 34 -1.51 -0.85 16.71
C GLU A 34 -1.02 0.40 15.96
N ARG A 35 0.26 0.76 16.11
CA ARG A 35 0.85 1.91 15.40
C ARG A 35 0.96 1.64 13.89
N LEU A 36 1.40 0.44 13.50
CA LEU A 36 1.43 0.01 12.10
C LEU A 36 0.03 0.01 11.48
N GLY A 37 -0.97 -0.49 12.21
CA GLY A 37 -2.36 -0.52 11.77
C GLY A 37 -2.93 0.88 11.51
N ARG A 38 -2.68 1.85 12.41
CA ARG A 38 -3.09 3.25 12.18
C ARG A 38 -2.41 3.84 10.95
N HIS A 39 -1.11 3.62 10.79
CA HIS A 39 -0.38 4.13 9.64
C HIS A 39 -0.89 3.52 8.32
N LYS A 40 -1.27 2.23 8.33
CA LYS A 40 -1.92 1.58 7.19
C LYS A 40 -3.24 2.25 6.82
N ALA A 41 -4.09 2.57 7.80
CA ALA A 41 -5.37 3.23 7.54
C ALA A 41 -5.18 4.63 6.92
N GLU A 42 -4.23 5.42 7.44
CA GLU A 42 -3.89 6.75 6.90
C GLU A 42 -3.40 6.66 5.45
N VAL A 43 -2.54 5.69 5.15
CA VAL A 43 -2.00 5.50 3.80
C VAL A 43 -3.08 5.00 2.83
N MET A 44 -3.96 4.09 3.26
CA MET A 44 -5.07 3.64 2.41
C MET A 44 -6.02 4.80 2.09
N ALA A 45 -6.27 5.71 3.02
CA ALA A 45 -7.07 6.92 2.75
C ALA A 45 -6.38 7.84 1.72
N GLU A 46 -5.05 7.93 1.77
CA GLU A 46 -4.29 8.70 0.77
C GLU A 46 -4.34 8.06 -0.62
N ILE A 47 -4.26 6.73 -0.71
CA ILE A 47 -4.45 5.99 -1.96
C ILE A 47 -5.85 6.23 -2.51
N GLU A 48 -6.89 6.18 -1.67
CA GLU A 48 -8.27 6.44 -2.08
C GLU A 48 -8.43 7.85 -2.66
N ALA A 49 -7.83 8.87 -2.02
CA ALA A 49 -7.84 10.24 -2.50
C ALA A 49 -7.09 10.38 -3.85
N ALA A 50 -5.98 9.67 -4.04
CA ALA A 50 -5.25 9.68 -5.31
C ALA A 50 -6.09 9.06 -6.44
N VAL A 51 -6.82 7.96 -6.18
CA VAL A 51 -7.75 7.35 -7.14
C VAL A 51 -8.92 8.28 -7.46
N GLU A 52 -9.49 8.96 -6.46
CA GLU A 52 -10.54 9.97 -6.68
C GLU A 52 -10.03 11.14 -7.54
N GLY A 53 -8.80 11.60 -7.31
CA GLY A 53 -8.14 12.60 -8.15
C GLY A 53 -8.04 12.16 -9.61
N LEU A 54 -7.62 10.91 -9.85
CA LEU A 54 -7.56 10.32 -11.19
C LEU A 54 -8.94 10.23 -11.86
N GLU A 55 -9.99 9.86 -11.10
CA GLU A 55 -11.37 9.86 -11.59
C GLU A 55 -11.82 11.25 -12.04
N GLY A 56 -11.47 12.29 -11.25
CA GLY A 56 -11.71 13.69 -11.61
C GLY A 56 -11.01 14.11 -12.91
N LEU A 57 -9.74 13.70 -13.09
CA LEU A 57 -9.01 13.97 -14.34
C LEU A 57 -9.65 13.28 -15.54
N CYS A 58 -10.07 12.02 -15.39
CA CYS A 58 -10.78 11.27 -16.43
C CYS A 58 -12.11 11.93 -16.82
N ALA A 59 -12.81 12.55 -15.87
CA ALA A 59 -14.05 13.29 -16.13
C ALA A 59 -13.78 14.61 -16.86
N ALA A 60 -12.73 15.35 -16.47
CA ALA A 60 -12.39 16.65 -17.04
C ALA A 60 -11.71 16.56 -18.43
N ARG A 61 -10.94 15.50 -18.68
CA ARG A 61 -10.22 15.23 -19.94
C ARG A 61 -9.29 16.35 -20.45
N SER A 62 -8.73 17.16 -19.56
CA SER A 62 -7.82 18.27 -19.93
C SER A 62 -6.47 17.77 -20.48
N GLU A 63 -5.92 18.45 -21.51
CA GLU A 63 -4.61 18.12 -22.11
C GLU A 63 -3.42 18.32 -21.15
N ALA A 64 -3.52 19.27 -20.21
CA ALA A 64 -2.48 19.48 -19.20
C ALA A 64 -2.37 18.33 -18.16
N SER A 65 -3.30 17.37 -18.20
CA SER A 65 -3.44 16.34 -17.17
C SER A 65 -2.50 15.15 -17.30
N ALA A 66 -1.76 14.97 -18.40
CA ALA A 66 -0.92 13.78 -18.59
C ALA A 66 0.15 13.63 -17.49
N ALA A 67 0.85 14.73 -17.16
CA ALA A 67 1.83 14.76 -16.08
C ALA A 67 1.16 14.50 -14.71
N GLU A 68 -0.07 14.99 -14.52
CA GLU A 68 -0.80 14.81 -13.27
C GLU A 68 -1.30 13.37 -13.10
N VAL A 69 -1.75 12.72 -14.18
CA VAL A 69 -2.09 11.29 -14.18
C VAL A 69 -0.86 10.46 -13.79
N TYR A 70 0.30 10.74 -14.38
CA TYR A 70 1.55 10.06 -14.02
C TYR A 70 1.91 10.28 -12.55
N ARG A 71 1.80 11.52 -12.06
CA ARG A 71 2.10 11.88 -10.67
C ARG A 71 1.21 11.13 -9.69
N LEU A 72 -0.10 11.09 -9.93
CA LEU A 72 -1.05 10.38 -9.07
C LEU A 72 -0.87 8.86 -9.15
N ALA A 73 -0.62 8.30 -10.33
CA ALA A 73 -0.33 6.88 -10.50
C ALA A 73 0.95 6.46 -9.75
N SER A 74 2.00 7.27 -9.85
CA SER A 74 3.25 7.07 -9.11
C SER A 74 3.04 7.18 -7.60
N ARG A 75 2.19 8.11 -7.14
CA ARG A 75 1.85 8.20 -5.72
C ARG A 75 1.17 6.93 -5.21
N ILE A 76 0.25 6.36 -5.99
CA ILE A 76 -0.39 5.07 -5.66
C ILE A 76 0.65 3.96 -5.61
N LEU A 77 1.55 3.89 -6.61
CA LEU A 77 2.62 2.90 -6.68
C LEU A 77 3.51 2.91 -5.42
N ASP A 78 3.99 4.09 -5.03
CA ASP A 78 4.88 4.27 -3.88
C ASP A 78 4.22 3.82 -2.57
N LEU A 79 2.96 4.19 -2.38
CA LEU A 79 2.19 3.85 -1.18
C LEU A 79 1.78 2.37 -1.16
N ALA A 80 1.41 1.82 -2.31
CA ALA A 80 1.04 0.41 -2.49
C ALA A 80 2.21 -0.53 -2.20
N GLY A 81 3.41 -0.18 -2.67
CA GLY A 81 4.62 -0.97 -2.47
C GLY A 81 5.03 -1.08 -1.00
N PHE A 82 4.74 -0.07 -0.18
CA PHE A 82 5.07 -0.07 1.25
C PHE A 82 4.24 -1.08 2.06
N PHE A 83 2.99 -1.35 1.66
CA PHE A 83 2.07 -2.23 2.40
C PHE A 83 1.83 -3.59 1.73
N ASP A 84 2.63 -3.94 0.71
CA ASP A 84 2.49 -5.18 -0.08
C ASP A 84 1.05 -5.41 -0.57
N THR A 85 0.44 -4.39 -1.17
CA THR A 85 -0.95 -4.43 -1.63
C THR A 85 -1.13 -5.15 -2.97
N GLY A 86 -0.12 -5.92 -3.39
CA GLY A 86 -0.10 -6.82 -4.55
C GLY A 86 -0.75 -6.25 -5.81
N PRO A 87 -2.01 -6.61 -6.13
CA PRO A 87 -2.70 -6.11 -7.32
C PRO A 87 -2.76 -4.60 -7.48
N LEU A 88 -2.86 -3.85 -6.38
CA LEU A 88 -2.94 -2.39 -6.45
C LEU A 88 -1.63 -1.78 -6.95
N PHE A 89 -0.50 -2.33 -6.50
CA PHE A 89 0.83 -1.97 -6.99
C PHE A 89 0.94 -2.24 -8.50
N ASP A 90 0.56 -3.43 -8.96
CA ASP A 90 0.64 -3.81 -10.37
C ASP A 90 -0.22 -2.90 -11.27
N ALA A 91 -1.43 -2.57 -10.83
CA ALA A 91 -2.32 -1.67 -11.57
C ALA A 91 -1.80 -0.22 -11.59
N GLY A 92 -1.27 0.28 -10.47
CA GLY A 92 -0.65 1.60 -10.36
C GLY A 92 0.59 1.72 -11.26
N TYR A 93 1.46 0.71 -11.25
CA TYR A 93 2.61 0.61 -12.14
C TYR A 93 2.20 0.64 -13.61
N SER A 94 1.22 -0.19 -13.99
CA SER A 94 0.71 -0.26 -15.37
C SER A 94 0.19 1.11 -15.84
N LEU A 95 -0.51 1.85 -14.99
CA LEU A 95 -1.00 3.18 -15.32
C LEU A 95 0.13 4.21 -15.47
N ALA A 96 1.10 4.22 -14.56
CA ALA A 96 2.26 5.10 -14.65
C ALA A 96 3.04 4.84 -15.95
N ASP A 97 3.30 3.58 -16.27
CA ASP A 97 4.00 3.15 -17.48
C ASP A 97 3.24 3.51 -18.78
N VAL A 98 1.92 3.32 -18.81
CA VAL A 98 1.09 3.68 -19.98
C VAL A 98 1.00 5.19 -20.16
N SER A 99 0.79 5.94 -19.08
CA SER A 99 0.68 7.41 -19.14
C SER A 99 1.98 8.08 -19.58
N ASP A 100 3.12 7.66 -19.03
CA ASP A 100 4.44 8.17 -19.41
C ASP A 100 4.75 7.93 -20.89
N ARG A 101 4.45 6.72 -21.39
CA ARG A 101 4.66 6.39 -22.80
C ARG A 101 3.79 7.20 -23.75
N MET A 102 2.49 7.28 -23.48
CA MET A 102 1.58 8.06 -24.33
C MET A 102 1.98 9.53 -24.36
N ALA A 103 2.38 10.09 -23.20
CA ALA A 103 2.88 11.45 -23.10
C ALA A 103 4.18 11.65 -23.90
N THR A 104 5.16 10.74 -23.73
CA THR A 104 6.45 10.79 -24.43
C THR A 104 6.31 10.67 -25.94
N ALA A 105 5.38 9.83 -26.42
CA ALA A 105 5.10 9.65 -27.83
C ALA A 105 4.17 10.71 -28.43
N GLY A 106 3.60 11.62 -27.63
CA GLY A 106 2.67 12.65 -28.09
C GLY A 106 1.33 12.12 -28.59
N VAL A 107 0.92 10.93 -28.15
CA VAL A 107 -0.30 10.22 -28.59
C VAL A 107 -1.25 9.99 -27.41
N TRP A 108 -1.46 11.03 -26.60
CA TRP A 108 -2.29 10.93 -25.41
C TRP A 108 -3.73 10.49 -25.74
N ASP A 109 -4.20 9.45 -25.05
CA ASP A 109 -5.57 8.95 -25.16
C ASP A 109 -6.16 8.60 -23.78
N TRP A 110 -7.42 8.95 -23.58
CA TRP A 110 -8.12 8.83 -22.29
C TRP A 110 -8.71 7.45 -21.98
N PRO A 111 -9.27 6.67 -22.94
CA PRO A 111 -9.81 5.35 -22.67
C PRO A 111 -8.83 4.38 -21.98
N PRO A 112 -7.54 4.26 -22.37
CA PRO A 112 -6.59 3.45 -21.62
C PRO A 112 -6.46 3.88 -20.16
N VAL A 113 -6.34 5.19 -19.90
CA VAL A 113 -6.28 5.77 -18.55
C VAL A 113 -7.54 5.41 -17.76
N GLN A 114 -8.72 5.65 -18.36
CA GLN A 114 -10.00 5.42 -17.70
C GLN A 114 -10.20 3.95 -17.30
N VAL A 115 -9.78 3.00 -18.14
CA VAL A 115 -9.82 1.57 -17.80
C VAL A 115 -8.94 1.24 -16.59
N HIS A 116 -7.73 1.79 -16.53
CA HIS A 116 -6.84 1.59 -15.38
C HIS A 116 -7.40 2.21 -14.10
N VAL A 117 -7.97 3.40 -14.18
CA VAL A 117 -8.58 4.08 -13.01
C VAL A 117 -9.77 3.27 -12.48
N GLN A 118 -10.61 2.73 -13.36
CA GLN A 118 -11.70 1.85 -12.94
C GLN A 118 -11.18 0.55 -12.30
N ALA A 119 -10.11 -0.03 -12.84
CA ALA A 119 -9.48 -1.20 -12.25
C ALA A 119 -8.91 -0.92 -10.85
N LEU A 120 -8.21 0.21 -10.66
CA LEU A 120 -7.74 0.66 -9.35
C LEU A 120 -8.89 0.77 -8.33
N ARG A 121 -10.01 1.38 -8.73
CA ARG A 121 -11.21 1.50 -7.89
C ARG A 121 -11.80 0.14 -7.52
N LEU A 122 -11.86 -0.80 -8.46
CA LEU A 122 -12.35 -2.16 -8.21
C LEU A 122 -11.43 -2.93 -7.25
N ILE A 123 -10.13 -2.84 -7.43
CA ILE A 123 -9.13 -3.49 -6.56
C ILE A 123 -9.23 -2.93 -5.13
N LEU A 124 -9.38 -1.61 -4.97
CA LEU A 124 -9.60 -0.98 -3.66
C LEU A 124 -10.87 -1.50 -2.98
N LYS A 125 -11.98 -1.54 -3.71
CA LYS A 125 -13.26 -2.08 -3.19
C LYS A 125 -13.19 -3.56 -2.81
N ALA A 126 -12.30 -4.31 -3.47
CA ALA A 126 -12.03 -5.72 -3.16
C ALA A 126 -10.95 -5.91 -2.07
N GLY A 127 -10.54 -4.86 -1.37
CA GLY A 127 -9.58 -4.95 -0.26
C GLY A 127 -8.13 -5.22 -0.69
N CYS A 128 -7.79 -4.98 -1.96
CA CYS A 128 -6.47 -5.26 -2.55
C CYS A 128 -6.09 -6.76 -2.51
N GLU A 129 -7.05 -7.67 -2.36
CA GLU A 129 -6.78 -9.09 -2.29
C GLU A 129 -6.47 -9.67 -3.68
N ARG A 130 -5.39 -10.46 -3.77
CA ARG A 130 -5.13 -11.24 -4.98
C ARG A 130 -6.04 -12.46 -5.04
N ASN A 131 -6.80 -12.55 -6.11
CA ASN A 131 -7.70 -13.67 -6.43
C ASN A 131 -7.87 -13.77 -7.96
N ALA A 132 -8.57 -14.82 -8.41
CA ALA A 132 -8.76 -15.08 -9.84
C ALA A 132 -9.40 -13.90 -10.60
N ALA A 133 -10.35 -13.18 -9.99
CA ALA A 133 -10.99 -12.04 -10.62
C ALA A 133 -9.99 -10.88 -10.82
N THR A 134 -9.17 -10.62 -9.80
CA THR A 134 -8.15 -9.57 -9.85
C THR A 134 -7.02 -9.93 -10.81
N ASP A 135 -6.61 -11.20 -10.89
CA ASP A 135 -5.63 -11.66 -11.88
C ASP A 135 -6.15 -11.50 -13.32
N HIS A 136 -7.43 -11.81 -13.55
CA HIS A 136 -8.07 -11.55 -14.84
C HIS A 136 -8.11 -10.06 -15.19
N LEU A 137 -8.41 -9.21 -14.21
CA LEU A 137 -8.40 -7.76 -14.38
C LEU A 137 -7.00 -7.25 -14.76
N LEU A 138 -5.97 -7.69 -14.05
CA LEU A 138 -4.57 -7.32 -14.35
C LEU A 138 -4.12 -7.82 -15.72
N ALA A 139 -4.53 -9.03 -16.13
CA ALA A 139 -4.28 -9.52 -17.48
C ALA A 139 -4.93 -8.63 -18.55
N GLY A 140 -6.14 -8.14 -18.29
CA GLY A 140 -6.82 -7.16 -19.13
C GLY A 140 -6.07 -5.83 -19.23
N LEU A 141 -5.61 -5.28 -18.08
CA LEU A 141 -4.80 -4.06 -18.07
C LEU A 141 -3.52 -4.21 -18.88
N LYS A 142 -2.83 -5.35 -18.76
CA LYS A 142 -1.65 -5.66 -19.55
C LYS A 142 -1.95 -5.66 -21.05
N ALA A 143 -3.09 -6.20 -21.48
CA ALA A 143 -3.48 -6.17 -22.88
C ALA A 143 -3.73 -4.73 -23.38
N VAL A 144 -4.38 -3.89 -22.57
CA VAL A 144 -4.56 -2.46 -22.87
C VAL A 144 -3.22 -1.74 -22.96
N ALA A 145 -2.31 -2.00 -22.01
CA ALA A 145 -0.99 -1.40 -21.99
C ALA A 145 -0.14 -1.79 -23.21
N VAL A 146 -0.25 -3.05 -23.68
CA VAL A 146 0.42 -3.49 -24.91
C VAL A 146 -0.16 -2.77 -26.13
N LYS A 147 -1.49 -2.60 -26.21
CA LYS A 147 -2.13 -1.89 -27.31
C LYS A 147 -1.74 -0.41 -27.37
N ALA A 148 -1.58 0.24 -26.22
CA ALA A 148 -1.13 1.63 -26.14
C ALA A 148 0.34 1.83 -26.59
N ARG A 149 1.09 0.75 -26.91
CA ARG A 149 2.44 0.82 -27.48
C ARG A 149 2.48 0.82 -29.01
N ALA A 150 1.39 0.43 -29.67
CA ALA A 150 1.31 0.24 -31.13
C ALA A 150 0.73 1.50 -31.80
#